data_AF-A0AAE2CGW8-F1
#
_entry.id   AF-A0AAE2CGW8-F1
#
_cell.length_a   1.000
_cell.length_b   1.000
_cell.length_c   1.000
_cell.angle_alpha   90.00
_cell.angle_beta   90.00
_cell.angle_gamma   90.00
#
_symmetry.space_group_name_H-M   'P 1'
#
loop_
_entity.id
_entity.type
_entity.pdbx_description
1 polymer ?
#
loop_
_entity_poly.entity_id
_entity_poly.type
_entity_poly.pdbx_seq_one_letter_code
_entity_poly.pdbx_strand_id
1 'polypeptide(L)'
;MLAGYFMQFAHLEQTQQYLTVKDNQVVHLHSSNCLDHKPEWVVYNEYVLTRRNLIRTITEIRGEWLVDVAPHYYDFSNFPNCEAKRQLEKLYTKRENACVGR
;
A
#
# COMPACT_ATOMS: atom_id res chain seq x y z
N MET A 1 1.13 -9.61 -16.89
CA MET A 1 0.21 -8.49 -16.60
C MET A 1 0.35 -7.96 -15.16
N LEU A 2 0.62 -8.81 -14.15
CA LEU A 2 0.80 -8.40 -12.73
C LEU A 2 2.09 -7.61 -12.41
N ALA A 3 3.10 -7.64 -13.27
CA ALA A 3 4.38 -6.96 -13.04
C ALA A 3 4.37 -5.44 -13.31
N GLY A 4 3.20 -4.81 -13.49
CA GLY A 4 3.10 -3.34 -13.67
C GLY A 4 2.38 -2.62 -12.54
N TYR A 5 1.65 -3.34 -11.70
CA TYR A 5 0.73 -2.77 -10.69
C TYR A 5 1.29 -2.81 -9.27
N PHE A 6 2.47 -3.40 -9.05
CA PHE A 6 3.06 -3.52 -7.72
C PHE A 6 3.50 -2.16 -7.11
N MET A 7 3.35 -1.05 -7.84
CA MET A 7 3.63 0.29 -7.29
C MET A 7 2.36 1.00 -6.80
N GLN A 8 1.19 0.48 -7.14
CA GLN A 8 -0.09 1.18 -6.99
C GLN A 8 -0.80 0.78 -5.69
N PHE A 9 -0.09 0.98 -4.58
CA PHE A 9 -0.60 0.68 -3.24
C PHE A 9 -0.79 1.94 -2.41
N ALA A 10 -1.81 1.92 -1.57
CA ALA A 10 -2.04 2.94 -0.57
C ALA A 10 -2.34 2.31 0.79
N HIS A 11 -1.92 3.02 1.83
CA HIS A 11 -2.09 2.66 3.24
C HIS A 11 -3.01 3.68 3.93
N LEU A 12 -3.92 3.22 4.76
CA LEU A 12 -4.76 4.07 5.59
C LEU A 12 -3.99 4.50 6.84
N GLU A 13 -3.74 5.78 7.00
CA GLU A 13 -3.18 6.32 8.24
C GLU A 13 -4.27 6.48 9.32
N GLN A 14 -3.81 6.61 10.57
CA GLN A 14 -4.65 6.92 11.74
C GLN A 14 -5.51 8.19 11.55
N THR A 15 -5.07 9.13 10.72
CA THR A 15 -5.80 10.36 10.35
C THR A 15 -6.95 10.14 9.37
N GLN A 16 -7.31 8.88 9.07
CA GLN A 16 -8.38 8.50 8.14
C GLN A 16 -8.14 8.96 6.69
N GLN A 17 -6.87 9.14 6.33
CA GLN A 17 -6.42 9.50 4.98
C GLN A 17 -5.57 8.37 4.40
N TYR A 18 -5.71 8.13 3.10
CA TYR A 18 -4.86 7.17 2.41
C TYR A 18 -3.58 7.87 1.94
N LEU A 19 -2.44 7.22 2.16
CA LEU A 19 -1.15 7.64 1.62
C LEU A 19 -0.66 6.61 0.62
N THR A 20 -0.22 7.06 -0.55
CA THR A 20 0.47 6.19 -1.49
C THR A 20 1.78 5.70 -0.90
N VAL A 21 2.07 4.41 -1.05
CA VAL A 21 3.25 3.78 -0.44
C VAL A 21 4.55 4.37 -1.01
N LYS A 22 4.62 4.68 -2.31
CA LYS A 22 5.85 5.15 -2.96
C LYS A 22 6.19 6.62 -2.66
N ASP A 23 5.22 7.51 -2.85
CA ASP A 23 5.45 8.96 -2.86
C ASP A 23 4.85 9.69 -1.64
N ASN A 24 4.26 8.96 -0.68
CA ASN A 24 3.53 9.51 0.47
C ASN A 24 2.53 10.62 0.08
N GLN A 25 1.91 10.51 -1.09
CA GLN A 25 0.87 11.43 -1.50
C GLN A 25 -0.44 11.07 -0.84
N VAL A 26 -1.09 12.10 -0.28
CA VAL A 26 -2.44 11.97 0.26
C VAL A 26 -3.40 11.75 -0.89
N VAL A 27 -4.10 10.62 -0.85
CA VAL A 27 -5.11 10.22 -1.82
C VAL A 27 -6.44 9.97 -1.14
N HIS A 28 -7.51 10.16 -1.90
CA HIS A 28 -8.86 9.89 -1.47
C HIS A 28 -9.49 8.82 -2.36
N LEU A 29 -10.33 7.98 -1.75
CA LEU A 29 -11.13 7.02 -2.50
C LEU A 29 -12.16 7.78 -3.33
N HIS A 30 -12.27 7.44 -4.61
CA HIS A 30 -13.33 7.97 -5.45
C HIS A 30 -14.71 7.49 -4.96
N SER A 31 -15.74 8.33 -5.11
CA SER A 31 -17.13 8.04 -4.70
C SER A 31 -17.76 6.85 -5.44
N SER A 32 -17.16 6.41 -6.53
CA SER A 32 -17.58 5.22 -7.28
C SER A 32 -17.10 3.90 -6.67
N ASN A 33 -16.30 3.93 -5.59
CA ASN A 33 -15.89 2.70 -4.94
C ASN A 33 -17.07 2.09 -4.16
N CYS A 34 -17.17 0.76 -4.16
CA CYS A 34 -18.24 0.01 -3.49
C CYS A 34 -17.79 -0.58 -2.14
N LEU A 35 -16.75 -0.04 -1.49
CA LEU A 35 -16.36 -0.51 -0.16
C LEU A 35 -17.23 0.14 0.92
N ASP A 36 -17.87 -0.71 1.71
CA ASP A 36 -18.62 -0.31 2.91
C ASP A 36 -17.68 0.02 4.10
N HIS A 37 -16.44 -0.51 4.09
CA HIS A 37 -15.42 -0.29 5.11
C HIS A 37 -14.15 0.36 4.54
N LYS A 38 -13.29 0.89 5.43
CA LYS A 38 -11.98 1.42 5.06
C LYS A 38 -10.89 0.42 5.45
N PRO A 39 -10.45 -0.46 4.53
CA PRO A 39 -9.35 -1.38 4.80
C PRO A 39 -8.04 -0.61 4.96
N GLU A 40 -7.12 -1.18 5.76
CA GLU A 40 -5.80 -0.59 6.02
C GLU A 40 -4.92 -0.56 4.77
N TRP A 41 -5.01 -1.59 3.93
CA TRP A 41 -4.23 -1.71 2.71
C TRP A 41 -5.14 -1.84 1.51
N VAL A 42 -4.84 -1.03 0.49
CA VAL A 42 -5.55 -1.08 -0.78
C VAL A 42 -4.60 -1.03 -1.96
N VAL A 43 -4.99 -1.72 -3.02
CA VAL A 43 -4.41 -1.54 -4.36
C VAL A 43 -5.38 -0.73 -5.20
N TYR A 44 -4.85 0.18 -6.01
CA TYR A 44 -5.62 0.94 -6.99
C TYR A 44 -5.12 0.66 -8.41
N ASN A 45 -6.00 0.82 -9.40
CA ASN A 45 -5.64 0.65 -10.82
C ASN A 45 -5.48 1.99 -11.54
N GLU A 46 -6.12 3.05 -11.03
CA GLU A 46 -6.18 4.35 -11.68
C GLU A 46 -5.91 5.48 -10.69
N TYR A 47 -5.02 6.40 -11.08
CA TYR A 47 -4.70 7.61 -10.33
C TYR A 47 -5.21 8.84 -11.07
N VAL A 48 -6.02 9.65 -10.40
CA VAL A 48 -6.67 10.83 -10.98
C VAL A 48 -6.14 12.08 -10.28
N LEU A 49 -5.27 12.81 -10.99
CA LEU A 49 -4.69 14.07 -10.52
C LEU A 49 -5.70 15.21 -10.69
N THR A 50 -6.22 15.73 -9.57
CA THR A 50 -7.14 16.89 -9.57
C THR A 50 -6.79 17.85 -8.42
N ARG A 51 -7.76 18.61 -7.89
CA ARG A 51 -7.57 19.45 -6.69
C ARG A 51 -7.30 18.61 -5.43
N ARG A 52 -7.82 17.39 -5.39
CA ARG A 52 -7.50 16.37 -4.39
C ARG A 52 -7.20 15.10 -5.17
N ASN A 53 -6.08 14.45 -4.87
CA ASN A 53 -5.70 13.26 -5.61
C ASN A 53 -6.70 12.14 -5.30
N LEU A 54 -7.24 11.53 -6.34
CA LEU A 54 -8.28 10.52 -6.23
C LEU A 54 -7.79 9.21 -6.83
N ILE A 55 -8.06 8.10 -6.16
CA ILE A 55 -7.78 6.76 -6.66
C ILE A 55 -9.08 6.05 -7.03
N ARG A 56 -9.05 5.31 -8.13
CA ARG A 56 -10.20 4.57 -8.68
C ARG A 56 -9.87 3.10 -8.84
N THR A 57 -10.93 2.28 -8.89
CA THR A 57 -10.83 0.82 -9.04
C THR A 57 -9.96 0.25 -7.92
N ILE A 58 -10.46 0.40 -6.69
CA ILE A 58 -9.75 0.04 -5.46
C ILE A 58 -10.14 -1.38 -5.05
N THR A 59 -9.15 -2.18 -4.67
CA THR A 59 -9.35 -3.53 -4.12
C THR A 59 -8.66 -3.63 -2.77
N GLU A 60 -9.34 -4.23 -1.79
CA GLU A 60 -8.72 -4.52 -0.50
C GLU A 60 -7.68 -5.62 -0.64
N ILE A 61 -6.57 -5.48 0.06
CA ILE A 61 -5.49 -6.46 0.07
C ILE A 61 -4.94 -6.63 1.47
N ARG A 62 -4.13 -7.67 1.65
CA ARG A 62 -3.35 -7.87 2.88
C ARG A 62 -1.92 -7.41 2.63
N GLY A 63 -1.34 -6.67 3.58
CA GLY A 63 0.04 -6.17 3.46
C GLY A 63 1.08 -7.28 3.21
N GLU A 64 0.84 -8.50 3.70
CA GLU A 64 1.70 -9.67 3.45
C GLU A 64 1.83 -10.02 1.96
N TRP A 65 0.81 -9.77 1.12
CA TRP A 65 0.93 -10.03 -0.31
C TRP A 65 1.92 -9.09 -0.99
N LEU A 66 2.05 -7.86 -0.47
CA LEU A 66 3.01 -6.90 -0.99
C LEU A 66 4.44 -7.41 -0.80
N VAL A 67 4.66 -7.96 0.40
CA VAL A 67 5.89 -8.61 0.81
C VAL A 67 6.18 -9.79 -0.11
N ASP A 68 5.23 -10.71 -0.32
CA ASP A 68 5.38 -11.89 -1.20
C ASP A 68 5.60 -11.56 -2.68
N VAL A 69 4.85 -10.62 -3.23
CA VAL A 69 4.92 -10.27 -4.66
C VAL A 69 6.21 -9.53 -4.99
N ALA A 70 6.72 -8.71 -4.06
CA ALA A 70 7.79 -7.77 -4.33
C ALA A 70 8.85 -7.73 -3.21
N PRO A 71 9.55 -8.85 -2.93
CA PRO A 71 10.51 -8.99 -1.82
C PRO A 71 11.60 -7.93 -1.77
N HIS A 72 12.09 -7.48 -2.91
CA HIS A 72 13.24 -6.56 -3.00
C HIS A 72 12.87 -5.21 -3.64
N TYR A 73 11.57 -4.95 -3.82
CA TYR A 73 11.12 -3.75 -4.51
C TYR A 73 11.11 -2.51 -3.62
N TYR A 74 10.72 -2.70 -2.35
CA TYR A 74 10.64 -1.63 -1.37
C TYR A 74 11.96 -1.49 -0.63
N ASP A 75 12.75 -0.50 -1.02
CA ASP A 75 13.96 -0.14 -0.28
C ASP A 75 13.61 0.73 0.92
N PHE A 76 13.62 0.14 2.12
CA PHE A 76 13.29 0.84 3.36
C PHE A 76 14.23 2.01 3.65
N SER A 77 15.43 2.03 3.07
CA SER A 77 16.40 3.12 3.28
C SER A 77 15.95 4.40 2.58
N ASN A 78 15.33 4.26 1.40
CA ASN A 78 14.81 5.39 0.62
C ASN A 78 13.33 5.69 0.90
N PHE A 79 12.71 4.91 1.77
CA PHE A 79 11.30 5.09 2.12
C PHE A 79 11.12 6.20 3.15
N PRO A 80 10.21 7.16 2.88
CA PRO A 80 9.85 8.17 3.86
C PRO A 80 9.28 7.51 5.13
N ASN A 81 9.52 8.13 6.28
CA ASN A 81 9.14 7.57 7.57
C ASN A 81 7.62 7.73 7.79
N CYS A 82 6.83 6.76 7.34
CA CYS A 82 5.36 6.71 7.48
C CYS A 82 4.89 5.41 8.17
N GLU A 83 3.62 5.36 8.59
CA GLU A 83 3.08 4.16 9.23
C GLU A 83 3.12 2.94 8.29
N ALA A 84 2.87 3.17 6.99
CA ALA A 84 3.01 2.16 5.95
C ALA A 84 4.40 1.50 5.94
N LYS A 85 5.47 2.30 6.03
CA LYS A 85 6.86 1.80 6.11
C LYS A 85 7.04 0.91 7.35
N ARG A 86 6.60 1.38 8.51
CA ARG A 86 6.74 0.65 9.78
C ARG A 86 6.00 -0.68 9.76
N GLN A 87 4.81 -0.72 9.15
CA GLN A 87 4.04 -1.96 8.99
C GLN A 87 4.72 -2.92 8.00
N LEU A 88 5.21 -2.41 6.87
CA LEU A 88 5.95 -3.22 5.90
C LEU A 88 7.23 -3.80 6.50
N GLU A 89 8.02 -3.01 7.21
CA GLU A 89 9.25 -3.47 7.87
C GLU A 89 8.97 -4.65 8.82
N LYS A 90 7.92 -4.52 9.65
CA LYS A 90 7.48 -5.62 10.54
C LYS A 90 7.08 -6.88 9.76
N LEU A 91 6.31 -6.73 8.68
CA LEU A 91 5.91 -7.86 7.84
C LEU A 91 7.13 -8.50 7.16
N TYR A 92 8.11 -7.68 6.77
CA TYR A 92 9.37 -8.13 6.20
C TYR A 92 10.21 -8.90 7.21
N THR A 93 10.45 -8.39 8.42
CA THR A 93 11.16 -9.14 9.46
C THR A 93 10.43 -10.44 9.82
N LYS A 94 9.09 -10.39 9.89
CA LYS A 94 8.27 -11.57 10.18
C LYS A 94 8.45 -12.68 9.13
N ARG A 95 8.54 -12.32 7.85
CA ARG A 95 8.77 -13.29 6.76
C ARG A 95 10.15 -13.96 6.88
N GLU A 96 11.15 -13.21 7.30
CA GLU A 96 12.56 -13.64 7.31
C GLU A 96 12.72 -14.65 8.43
N ASN A 97 12.16 -14.34 9.60
CA ASN A 97 12.08 -15.24 10.73
C ASN A 97 11.29 -16.52 10.41
N ALA A 98 10.23 -16.43 9.57
CA ALA A 98 9.46 -17.59 9.15
C ALA A 98 10.20 -18.48 8.11
N CYS A 99 11.16 -17.93 7.37
CA CYS A 99 11.98 -18.67 6.42
C CYS A 99 13.14 -19.39 7.12
N VAL A 100 13.76 -18.76 8.12
CA VAL A 100 14.89 -19.32 8.89
C VAL A 100 14.45 -20.45 9.84
N GLY A 101 13.16 -20.55 10.16
CA GLY A 101 12.60 -21.58 11.05
C GLY A 101 12.24 -22.93 10.39
N ARG A 102 12.78 -23.26 9.20
CA ARG A 102 12.54 -24.54 8.52
C ARG A 102 13.83 -25.26 8.15
#